data_AF-A0A0B1RXK6-F1
#
_entry.id   AF-A0A0B1RXK6-F1
#
_cell.length_a   1.000
_cell.length_b   1.000
_cell.length_c   1.000
_cell.angle_alpha   90.00
_cell.angle_beta   90.00
_cell.angle_gamma   90.00
#
_symmetry.space_group_name_H-M   'P 1'
#
loop_
_entity.id
_entity.type
_entity.pdbx_description
1 polymer ?
#
loop_
_entity_poly.entity_id
_entity_poly.type
_entity_poly.pdbx_seq_one_letter_code
_entity_poly.pdbx_strand_id
1 'polypeptide(L)'
;LVNIVFQLGDEGYDVVVNCAGLDGGRLAGVPDDTFPIRGILLKVDAPWQKHFLFKNFTTFTIPTIDAVYVGTVKEANRSNMTLSSDEQDNLWCRYLGLQPPFKNVKVLDHFVGLRPGRNDIRVQAEKRTTPSGKTYKVFS
;
A
#
# COMPACT_ATOMS: atom_id res chain seq x y z
N LEU A 1 -9.34 -9.37 -19.07
CA LEU A 1 -8.54 -8.47 -18.20
C LEU A 1 -8.58 -7.08 -18.83
N VAL A 2 -8.96 -6.06 -18.05
CA VAL A 2 -9.03 -4.67 -18.54
C VAL A 2 -7.62 -4.09 -18.57
N ASN A 3 -7.19 -3.61 -19.73
CA ASN A 3 -5.87 -3.01 -19.90
C ASN A 3 -5.89 -1.47 -19.80
N ILE A 4 -7.05 -0.86 -20.05
CA ILE A 4 -7.25 0.60 -20.02
C ILE A 4 -8.74 0.92 -19.84
N VAL A 5 -9.06 2.01 -19.14
CA VAL A 5 -10.45 2.32 -18.73
C VAL A 5 -11.43 2.51 -19.89
N PHE A 6 -10.98 2.88 -21.09
CA PHE A 6 -11.90 3.07 -22.22
C PHE A 6 -12.54 1.76 -22.69
N GLN A 7 -11.91 0.61 -22.44
CA GLN A 7 -12.48 -0.70 -22.81
C GLN A 7 -13.83 -0.93 -22.11
N LEU A 8 -13.96 -0.46 -20.86
CA LEU A 8 -15.23 -0.51 -20.13
C LEU A 8 -16.28 0.42 -20.76
N GLY A 9 -15.85 1.58 -21.29
CA GLY A 9 -16.75 2.40 -22.09
C GLY A 9 -17.24 1.66 -23.34
N ASP A 10 -16.35 0.97 -24.06
CA ASP A 10 -16.69 0.19 -25.27
C ASP A 10 -17.58 -1.02 -24.96
N GLU A 11 -17.43 -1.63 -23.77
CA GLU A 11 -18.32 -2.68 -23.25
C GLU A 11 -19.71 -2.17 -22.86
N GLY A 12 -19.93 -0.86 -22.88
CA GLY A 12 -21.25 -0.27 -22.65
C GLY A 12 -21.46 0.31 -21.24
N TYR A 13 -20.42 0.44 -20.40
CA TYR A 13 -20.56 1.12 -19.11
C TYR A 13 -20.58 2.65 -19.25
N ASP A 14 -21.59 3.31 -18.67
CA ASP A 14 -21.72 4.77 -18.71
C ASP A 14 -20.91 5.47 -17.62
N VAL A 15 -20.60 4.76 -16.54
CA VAL A 15 -19.82 5.25 -15.40
C VAL A 15 -18.79 4.21 -15.00
N VAL A 16 -17.54 4.64 -14.84
CA VAL A 16 -16.42 3.83 -14.36
C VAL A 16 -15.78 4.53 -13.17
N VAL A 17 -15.49 3.78 -12.10
CA VAL A 17 -14.72 4.27 -10.94
C VAL A 17 -13.41 3.51 -10.88
N ASN A 18 -12.30 4.21 -11.17
CA ASN A 18 -10.97 3.63 -11.19
C ASN A 18 -10.34 3.64 -9.78
N CYS A 19 -10.55 2.56 -9.03
CA CYS A 19 -9.96 2.34 -7.71
C CYS A 19 -8.83 1.29 -7.73
N ALA A 20 -8.09 1.17 -8.84
CA ALA A 20 -7.13 0.07 -9.05
C ALA A 20 -5.80 0.19 -8.29
N GLY A 21 -5.67 1.12 -7.32
CA GLY A 21 -4.46 1.29 -6.53
C GLY A 21 -3.24 1.59 -7.40
N LEU A 22 -2.21 0.73 -7.34
CA LEU A 22 -0.96 0.91 -8.08
C LEU A 22 -1.12 0.85 -9.59
N ASP A 23 -2.14 0.17 -10.09
CA ASP A 23 -2.47 0.12 -11.52
C ASP A 23 -3.32 1.32 -11.96
N GLY A 24 -3.74 2.18 -11.03
CA GLY A 24 -4.66 3.28 -11.29
C GLY A 24 -4.16 4.25 -12.36
N GLY A 25 -2.88 4.64 -12.30
CA GLY A 25 -2.25 5.49 -13.31
C GLY A 25 -2.22 4.83 -14.68
N ARG A 26 -1.72 3.60 -14.75
CA ARG A 26 -1.65 2.80 -15.99
C ARG A 26 -3.02 2.64 -16.65
N LEU A 27 -4.04 2.24 -15.89
CA LEU A 27 -5.40 2.07 -16.41
C LEU A 27 -6.03 3.40 -16.85
N ALA A 28 -5.67 4.51 -16.20
CA ALA A 28 -6.12 5.84 -16.58
C ALA A 28 -5.43 6.41 -17.83
N GLY A 29 -4.38 5.74 -18.35
CA GLY A 29 -3.55 6.21 -19.47
C GLY A 29 -2.41 7.14 -19.05
N VAL A 30 -2.06 7.18 -17.76
CA VAL A 30 -0.99 8.02 -17.19
C VAL A 30 -0.09 7.12 -16.32
N PRO A 31 0.75 6.26 -16.91
CA PRO A 31 1.42 5.17 -16.19
C PRO A 31 2.35 5.65 -15.06
N ASP A 32 3.00 6.79 -15.21
CA ASP A 32 3.95 7.33 -14.22
C ASP A 32 3.27 8.10 -13.07
N ASP A 33 1.94 8.15 -13.07
CA ASP A 33 1.13 8.84 -12.06
C ASP A 33 1.10 8.07 -10.73
N THR A 34 1.35 6.76 -10.74
CA THR A 34 1.37 5.92 -9.53
C THR A 34 2.67 5.14 -9.43
N PHE A 35 3.29 5.11 -8.25
CA PHE A 35 4.54 4.40 -7.99
C PHE A 35 4.46 3.59 -6.69
N PRO A 36 5.19 2.46 -6.59
CA PRO A 36 5.16 1.63 -5.38
C PRO A 36 5.94 2.29 -4.25
N ILE A 37 5.34 2.32 -3.06
CA ILE A 37 6.04 2.58 -1.81
C ILE A 37 5.99 1.29 -0.99
N ARG A 38 7.08 0.53 -1.02
CA ARG A 38 7.20 -0.72 -0.27
C ARG A 38 7.20 -0.47 1.23
N GLY A 39 6.45 -1.30 1.95
CA GLY A 39 6.41 -1.37 3.39
C GLY A 39 6.51 -2.79 3.89
N ILE A 40 7.05 -2.92 5.11
CA ILE A 40 7.25 -4.20 5.81
C ILE A 40 6.56 -4.09 7.16
N LEU A 41 5.81 -5.13 7.52
CA LEU A 41 5.24 -5.33 8.85
C LEU A 41 5.68 -6.68 9.38
N LEU A 42 6.02 -6.75 10.66
CA LEU A 42 6.19 -8.00 11.40
C LEU A 42 4.96 -8.20 12.28
N LYS A 43 4.29 -9.35 12.14
CA LYS A 43 3.24 -9.80 13.05
C LYS A 43 3.91 -10.43 14.26
N VAL A 44 3.57 -9.99 15.47
CA VAL A 44 4.25 -10.44 16.69
C VAL A 44 3.27 -10.86 17.79
N ASP A 45 3.71 -11.78 18.64
CA ASP A 45 2.95 -12.28 19.79
C ASP A 45 3.20 -11.41 21.03
N ALA A 46 2.48 -10.30 21.11
CA ALA A 46 2.57 -9.35 22.22
C ALA A 46 1.18 -8.92 22.72
N PRO A 47 0.33 -9.85 23.22
CA PRO A 47 -1.06 -9.57 23.56
C PRO A 47 -1.25 -8.47 24.61
N TRP A 48 -0.22 -8.16 25.40
CA TRP A 48 -0.23 -7.07 26.37
C TRP A 48 -0.08 -5.68 25.75
N GLN A 49 0.38 -5.56 24.50
CA GLN A 49 0.52 -4.27 23.84
C GLN A 49 -0.85 -3.74 23.42
N LYS A 50 -1.39 -2.77 24.17
CA LYS A 50 -2.72 -2.18 23.91
C LYS A 50 -2.68 -0.79 23.29
N HIS A 51 -1.53 -0.13 23.33
CA HIS A 51 -1.35 1.20 22.77
C HIS A 51 -0.50 1.13 21.51
N PHE A 52 -0.82 1.97 20.53
CA PHE A 52 0.07 2.16 19.40
C PHE A 52 1.30 2.95 19.83
N LEU A 53 2.41 2.73 19.12
CA LEU A 53 3.59 3.59 19.18
C LEU A 53 3.85 4.09 17.76
N PHE A 54 4.25 5.35 17.61
CA PHE A 54 4.58 5.90 16.31
C PHE A 54 5.73 6.91 16.42
N LYS A 55 6.84 6.64 15.72
CA LYS A 55 8.03 7.49 15.70
C LYS A 55 8.45 7.80 14.26
N ASN A 56 8.43 9.09 13.92
CA ASN A 56 9.00 9.67 12.69
C ASN A 56 8.58 8.94 11.40
N PHE A 57 7.37 8.38 11.35
CA PHE A 57 6.86 7.62 10.19
C PHE A 57 7.70 6.41 9.73
N THR A 58 8.73 6.01 10.50
CA THR A 58 9.68 4.95 10.15
C THR A 58 9.64 3.78 11.14
N THR A 59 9.04 3.96 12.30
CA THR A 59 8.92 2.91 13.31
C THR A 59 7.61 3.08 14.07
N PHE A 60 6.83 2.02 14.17
CA PHE A 60 5.55 2.00 14.82
C PHE A 60 5.20 0.61 15.34
N THR A 61 4.22 0.59 16.22
CA THR A 61 3.50 -0.60 16.64
C THR A 61 2.02 -0.33 16.63
N ILE A 62 1.25 -1.22 16.04
CA ILE A 62 -0.20 -1.10 15.96
C ILE A 62 -0.80 -2.41 16.48
N PRO A 63 -1.38 -2.40 17.68
CA PRO A 63 -2.28 -3.45 18.12
C PRO A 63 -3.53 -3.47 17.24
N THR A 64 -3.96 -4.65 16.86
CA THR A 64 -5.20 -4.94 16.14
C THR A 64 -6.04 -5.91 16.97
N ILE A 65 -7.15 -6.41 16.42
CA ILE A 65 -8.08 -7.28 17.16
C ILE A 65 -7.40 -8.60 17.57
N ASP A 66 -6.59 -9.19 16.70
CA ASP A 66 -6.01 -10.52 16.89
C ASP A 66 -4.48 -10.52 16.99
N ALA A 67 -3.83 -9.39 16.75
CA ALA A 67 -2.38 -9.33 16.60
C ALA A 67 -1.77 -7.98 16.91
N VAL A 68 -0.45 -7.96 17.06
CA VAL A 68 0.33 -6.74 17.14
C VAL A 68 1.26 -6.69 15.93
N TYR A 69 1.30 -5.55 15.26
CA TYR A 69 2.15 -5.32 14.11
C TYR A 69 3.24 -4.32 14.43
N VAL A 70 4.49 -4.67 14.15
CA VAL A 70 5.64 -3.76 14.19
C VAL A 70 6.01 -3.40 12.76
N GLY A 71 6.01 -2.11 12.44
CA GLY A 71 6.31 -1.59 11.11
C GLY A 71 6.99 -0.23 11.19
N THR A 72 7.32 0.47 10.11
CA THR A 72 7.49 -0.01 8.74
C THR A 72 8.77 0.58 8.17
N VAL A 73 9.29 -0.06 7.14
CA VAL A 73 10.13 0.61 6.16
C VAL A 73 9.24 1.39 5.17
N LYS A 74 9.70 2.53 4.64
CA LYS A 74 9.02 3.28 3.56
C LYS A 74 10.01 3.47 2.41
N GLU A 75 9.90 2.62 1.39
CA GLU A 75 10.82 2.61 0.25
C GLU A 75 10.08 2.99 -1.02
N ALA A 76 10.21 4.25 -1.44
CA ALA A 76 9.69 4.70 -2.73
C ALA A 76 10.39 3.98 -3.88
N ASN A 77 9.64 3.68 -4.94
CA ASN A 77 10.08 3.04 -6.17
C ASN A 77 10.63 1.61 -6.00
N ARG A 78 10.45 0.99 -4.83
CA ARG A 78 10.80 -0.42 -4.61
C ARG A 78 9.55 -1.28 -4.69
N SER A 79 9.63 -2.39 -5.42
CA SER A 79 8.49 -3.30 -5.68
C SER A 79 8.75 -4.76 -5.31
N ASN A 80 9.96 -5.10 -4.84
CA ASN A 80 10.26 -6.47 -4.42
C ASN A 80 9.36 -6.90 -3.25
N MET A 81 8.74 -8.07 -3.35
CA MET A 81 7.82 -8.60 -2.35
C MET A 81 8.50 -9.53 -1.33
N THR A 82 9.77 -9.88 -1.54
CA THR A 82 10.52 -10.74 -0.61
C THR A 82 11.13 -9.90 0.51
N LEU A 83 11.02 -10.37 1.75
CA LEU A 83 11.72 -9.83 2.92
C LEU A 83 13.06 -10.55 3.11
N SER A 84 14.17 -9.81 3.27
CA SER A 84 15.45 -10.40 3.68
C SER A 84 15.60 -10.46 5.20
N SER A 85 16.49 -11.34 5.69
CA SER A 85 16.87 -11.41 7.11
C SER A 85 17.36 -10.06 7.62
N ASP A 86 18.21 -9.39 6.84
CA ASP A 86 18.81 -8.11 7.24
C ASP A 86 17.75 -7.01 7.37
N GLU A 87 16.74 -6.99 6.49
CA GLU A 87 15.62 -6.05 6.59
C GLU A 87 14.80 -6.28 7.85
N GLN A 88 14.53 -7.54 8.18
CA GLN A 88 13.84 -7.92 9.41
C GLN A 88 14.64 -7.51 10.65
N ASP A 89 15.93 -7.85 10.70
CA ASP A 89 16.80 -7.56 11.84
C ASP A 89 16.96 -6.05 12.05
N ASN A 90 17.12 -5.28 10.98
CA ASN A 90 17.21 -3.82 11.06
C ASN A 90 15.92 -3.20 11.59
N LEU A 91 14.75 -3.67 11.15
CA LEU A 91 13.46 -3.22 11.66
C LEU A 91 13.31 -3.58 13.14
N TRP A 92 13.66 -4.81 13.51
CA TRP A 92 13.53 -5.32 14.87
C TRP A 92 14.45 -4.59 15.85
N CYS A 93 15.74 -4.44 15.53
CA CYS A 93 16.71 -3.71 16.34
C CYS A 93 16.28 -2.25 16.57
N ARG A 94 15.80 -1.57 15.51
CA ARG A 94 15.29 -0.21 15.62
C ARG A 94 14.09 -0.12 16.57
N TYR A 95 13.20 -1.10 16.52
CA TYR A 95 12.02 -1.14 17.39
C TYR A 95 12.38 -1.48 18.84
N LEU A 96 13.28 -2.44 19.09
CA LEU A 96 13.75 -2.78 20.43
C LEU A 96 14.43 -1.61 21.14
N GLY A 97 15.09 -0.72 20.39
CA GLY A 97 15.62 0.53 20.93
C GLY A 97 14.54 1.49 21.46
N LEU A 98 13.28 1.33 21.05
CA LEU A 98 12.13 2.10 21.53
C LEU A 98 11.29 1.34 22.57
N GLN A 99 11.24 0.02 22.47
CA GLN A 99 10.43 -0.86 23.33
C GLN A 99 11.23 -2.09 23.78
N PRO A 100 12.17 -1.94 24.73
CA PRO A 100 12.97 -3.05 25.24
C PRO A 100 12.18 -4.27 25.74
N PRO A 101 10.97 -4.15 26.32
CA PRO A 101 10.16 -5.30 26.72
C PRO A 101 9.83 -6.29 25.58
N PHE A 102 9.96 -5.88 24.32
CA PHE A 102 9.73 -6.76 23.16
C PHE A 102 10.91 -7.70 22.86
N LYS A 103 12.02 -7.65 23.60
CA LYS A 103 13.24 -8.43 23.30
C LYS A 103 12.98 -9.93 23.06
N ASN A 104 12.07 -10.52 23.82
CA ASN A 104 11.75 -11.97 23.75
C ASN A 104 10.40 -12.24 23.07
N VAL A 105 9.78 -11.24 22.44
CA VAL A 105 8.54 -11.40 21.71
C VAL A 105 8.80 -12.21 20.45
N LYS A 106 7.93 -13.20 20.20
CA LYS A 106 8.02 -14.04 19.02
C LYS A 106 7.48 -13.30 17.79
N VAL A 107 8.26 -13.25 16.73
CA VAL A 107 7.77 -12.91 15.39
C VAL A 107 6.99 -14.12 14.86
N LEU A 108 5.72 -13.90 14.53
CA LEU A 108 4.79 -14.93 14.06
C LEU A 108 4.78 -15.01 12.53
N ASP A 109 4.83 -13.85 11.88
CA ASP A 109 4.74 -13.74 10.42
C ASP A 109 5.24 -12.35 9.97
N HIS A 110 5.28 -12.13 8.67
CA HIS A 110 5.60 -10.84 8.06
C HIS A 110 4.68 -10.53 6.87
N PHE A 111 4.53 -9.24 6.58
CA PHE A 111 3.81 -8.75 5.42
C PHE A 111 4.69 -7.75 4.68
N VAL A 112 4.84 -7.95 3.38
CA VAL A 112 5.39 -6.95 2.47
C VAL A 112 4.23 -6.41 1.64
N GLY A 113 4.05 -5.09 1.64
CA GLY A 113 2.97 -4.43 0.93
C GLY A 113 3.48 -3.26 0.11
N LEU A 114 2.85 -3.02 -1.04
CA LEU A 114 3.16 -1.87 -1.89
C LEU A 114 2.03 -0.86 -1.76
N ARG A 115 2.31 0.31 -1.19
CA ARG A 115 1.34 1.41 -1.14
C ARG A 115 1.33 2.11 -2.50
N PRO A 116 0.17 2.46 -3.06
CA PRO A 116 0.06 3.30 -4.24
C PRO A 116 0.49 4.73 -3.89
N GLY A 117 1.78 5.01 -4.06
CA GLY A 117 2.34 6.35 -3.99
C GLY A 117 1.95 7.15 -5.22
N ARG A 118 1.75 8.45 -5.02
CA ARG A 118 1.42 9.44 -6.06
C ARG A 118 1.80 10.82 -5.53
N ASN A 119 2.09 11.76 -6.42
CA ASN A 119 2.46 13.12 -6.03
C ASN A 119 1.28 13.89 -5.43
N ASP A 120 0.09 13.75 -6.04
CA ASP A 120 -1.13 14.44 -5.63
C ASP A 120 -2.32 13.48 -5.54
N ILE A 121 -3.23 13.66 -4.58
CA ILE A 121 -4.43 12.84 -4.51
C ILE A 121 -5.29 13.09 -5.76
N ARG A 122 -5.69 12.02 -6.46
CA ARG A 122 -6.61 12.11 -7.60
C ARG A 122 -8.00 11.72 -7.13
N VAL A 123 -8.90 12.70 -7.13
CA VAL A 123 -10.35 12.52 -6.95
C VAL A 123 -11.01 13.46 -7.94
N GLN A 124 -11.16 12.99 -9.18
CA GLN A 124 -11.68 13.81 -10.27
C GLN A 124 -12.66 13.04 -11.14
N ALA A 125 -13.65 13.76 -11.67
CA ALA A 125 -14.62 13.24 -12.61
C ALA A 125 -14.31 13.78 -14.01
N GLU A 126 -14.13 12.88 -14.96
CA GLU A 126 -13.80 13.20 -16.35
C GLU A 126 -14.87 12.60 -17.27
N LYS A 127 -15.29 13.37 -18.29
CA LYS A 127 -16.08 12.83 -19.40
C LYS A 127 -15.10 12.40 -20.48
N ARG A 128 -15.10 11.11 -20.84
CA ARG A 128 -14.20 10.52 -21.83
C ARG A 128 -15.00 9.91 -22.97
N THR A 129 -14.40 9.87 -24.15
CA THR A 129 -14.97 9.22 -25.33
C THR A 129 -14.06 8.08 -25.73
N THR A 130 -14.62 6.91 -25.95
CA THR A 130 -13.88 5.72 -26.39
C THR A 130 -13.57 5.79 -27.88
N PRO A 131 -12.67 4.94 -28.42
CA PRO A 131 -12.42 4.85 -29.85
C PRO A 131 -13.67 4.50 -30.69
N SER A 132 -14.64 3.78 -30.13
CA SER A 132 -15.92 3.50 -30.80
C SER A 132 -16.90 4.68 -30.81
N GLY A 133 -16.56 5.78 -30.14
CA GLY A 133 -17.38 6.98 -30.06
C GLY A 133 -18.35 7.02 -28.87
N LYS A 134 -18.40 5.98 -28.03
CA LYS A 134 -19.20 6.00 -26.80
C LYS A 134 -18.61 7.00 -25.82
N THR A 135 -19.47 7.87 -25.31
CA THR A 135 -19.10 8.78 -24.22
C THR A 135 -19.51 8.20 -22.88
N TYR A 136 -18.61 8.28 -21.90
CA TYR A 136 -18.80 7.74 -20.55
C TYR A 136 -18.11 8.64 -19.51
N LYS A 137 -18.44 8.46 -18.23
CA LYS A 137 -17.86 9.21 -17.12
C LYS A 137 -16.87 8.34 -16.36
N VAL A 138 -15.67 8.85 -16.09
CA VAL A 138 -14.66 8.18 -15.28
C VAL A 138 -14.40 8.99 -14.02
N PHE A 139 -14.39 8.31 -12.88
CA PHE A 139 -13.91 8.83 -11.62
C PHE A 139 -12.55 8.19 -11.32
N SER A 140 -11.56 8.99 -10.90
CA SER A 140 -10.19 8.53 -10.62
C SER A 140 -9.56 9.32 -9.50
#